data_AF-A0A6P8P570-F1
#
_entry.id   AF-A0A6P8P570-F1
#
_cell.length_a   1.000
_cell.length_b   1.000
_cell.length_c   1.000
_cell.angle_alpha   90.00
_cell.angle_beta   90.00
_cell.angle_gamma   90.00
#
_symmetry.space_group_name_H-M   'P 1'
#
loop_
_entity.id
_entity.type
_entity.pdbx_description
1 polymer ?
#
loop_
_entity_poly.entity_id
_entity_poly.type
_entity_poly.pdbx_seq_one_letter_code
_entity_poly.pdbx_strand_id
1 'polypeptide(L)'
;MKRKSEKRKRTLRRKTSGQMVKKPKEEGDEEEIRSMLRQNGSIAFTDRLYFTVQCVTPKTVPDTHYFCMDDELVYENFYSDFGPLNLAMLYRYCYKLNRKLKSFTMSRKKIVHYSGCDQKKQANAAFLIGSYAVIYLKRAPEEIYRLLLTGNASYPPFRDAAFGTCTFNLTLLDCFFAVQKALQYGFLDFSKFDINEYEHYERAENGDFNWIIPGKFLAFSGPHPKTRVENGYPHHAPEAYFAYFKKHSITTIIRLNKKIYDAKRFTDVGFEHYDLFFVDGSTPSDAIVNKFLNICENAEGAIAVHCKAGLGRTGTLIACYMMKHYRMTAGESIAWIRICRPGSVIGPQQQFLVNKEPRLWVEGDIYRKKLKEQGNKHKTAVTLILSGVDDISISDHQNKMSRKEDTELYSDEDDVGRLTQGDKLRALKSKRQARSIASPLSAFYYRYSRTPKYQTVEVNMMD
;
A
#
# COMPACT_ATOMS: atom_id res chain seq x y z
N MET A 1 43.20 66.99 37.68
CA MET A 1 44.68 66.98 37.90
C MET A 1 45.12 65.56 38.25
N LYS A 2 46.26 65.12 37.68
CA LYS A 2 47.06 63.89 37.93
C LYS A 2 46.41 62.53 37.56
N ARG A 3 47.12 61.48 37.11
CA ARG A 3 48.26 61.22 36.20
C ARG A 3 48.50 59.69 36.27
N LYS A 4 48.81 59.05 35.12
CA LYS A 4 49.62 57.80 34.91
C LYS A 4 49.02 56.47 35.42
N SER A 5 49.30 55.27 34.90
CA SER A 5 49.94 54.72 33.67
C SER A 5 50.01 53.19 33.85
N GLU A 6 49.94 52.38 32.78
CA GLU A 6 50.66 51.08 32.55
C GLU A 6 49.94 50.30 31.42
N LYS A 7 50.52 49.48 30.53
CA LYS A 7 51.87 49.22 30.00
C LYS A 7 51.65 48.34 28.73
N ARG A 8 52.38 48.57 27.64
CA ARG A 8 52.39 47.72 26.41
C ARG A 8 53.49 46.65 26.49
N LYS A 9 53.23 45.43 26.02
CA LYS A 9 54.22 44.49 25.40
C LYS A 9 53.47 43.62 24.36
N ARG A 10 53.61 43.91 23.06
CA ARG A 10 54.48 43.26 22.04
C ARG A 10 54.17 41.78 21.77
N THR A 11 53.50 41.52 20.64
CA THR A 11 53.36 40.18 20.05
C THR A 11 54.25 40.06 18.81
N LEU A 12 55.13 39.07 18.82
CA LEU A 12 56.07 38.75 17.75
C LEU A 12 55.40 37.80 16.73
N ARG A 13 55.57 38.09 15.44
CA ARG A 13 55.17 37.24 14.30
C ARG A 13 55.88 35.88 14.35
N ARG A 14 55.14 34.79 14.08
CA ARG A 14 55.69 33.54 13.54
C ARG A 14 54.84 33.10 12.34
N LYS A 15 55.51 32.99 11.18
CA LYS A 15 54.98 32.43 9.94
C LYS A 15 54.84 30.92 10.10
N THR A 16 53.70 30.37 9.70
CA THR A 16 53.57 28.97 9.29
C THR A 16 52.71 28.93 8.02
N SER A 17 53.27 28.28 7.01
CA SER A 17 52.77 28.04 5.67
C SER A 17 51.38 27.39 5.67
N GLY A 18 50.39 28.06 5.08
CA GLY A 18 49.11 27.46 4.74
C GLY A 18 49.21 26.72 3.42
N GLN A 19 49.18 25.38 3.46
CA GLN A 19 48.77 24.58 2.32
C GLN A 19 47.25 24.76 2.15
N MET A 20 46.83 25.25 0.98
CA MET A 20 45.43 25.22 0.56
C MET A 20 45.00 23.77 0.39
N VAL A 21 44.22 23.26 1.33
CA VAL A 21 43.44 22.03 1.12
C VAL A 21 42.36 22.38 0.10
N LYS A 22 42.47 21.84 -1.11
CA LYS A 22 41.42 21.91 -2.13
C LYS A 22 40.15 21.28 -1.58
N LYS A 23 39.04 22.02 -1.66
CA LYS A 23 37.67 21.47 -1.52
C LYS A 23 37.51 20.24 -2.45
N PRO A 24 36.77 19.19 -2.06
CA PRO A 24 36.55 18.04 -2.92
C PRO A 24 35.79 18.44 -4.20
N LYS A 25 36.10 17.78 -5.31
CA LYS A 25 35.48 17.96 -6.64
C LYS A 25 34.00 17.52 -6.72
N GLU A 26 33.42 16.97 -5.64
CA GLU A 26 32.09 16.34 -5.65
C GLU A 26 30.93 17.33 -5.92
N GLU A 27 31.04 18.60 -5.50
CA GLU A 27 29.96 19.59 -5.71
C GLU A 27 29.76 19.95 -7.20
N GLY A 28 30.83 19.94 -8.01
CA GLY A 28 30.76 20.30 -9.44
C GLY A 28 30.18 19.19 -10.32
N ASP A 29 30.55 17.93 -10.04
CA ASP A 29 30.08 16.77 -10.79
C ASP A 29 28.58 16.52 -10.53
N GLU A 30 28.08 16.77 -9.31
CA GLU A 30 26.65 16.66 -9.00
C GLU A 30 25.80 17.71 -9.74
N GLU A 31 26.28 18.94 -9.84
CA GLU A 31 25.54 20.02 -10.51
C GLU A 31 25.50 19.82 -12.02
N GLU A 32 26.57 19.29 -12.61
CA GLU A 32 26.63 18.89 -14.02
C GLU A 32 25.69 17.70 -14.31
N ILE A 33 25.66 16.67 -13.44
CA ILE A 33 24.71 15.55 -13.54
C ILE A 33 23.26 16.05 -13.40
N ARG A 34 22.97 16.96 -12.46
CA ARG A 34 21.65 17.58 -12.29
C ARG A 34 21.24 18.43 -13.49
N SER A 35 22.19 19.03 -14.19
CA SER A 35 21.97 19.77 -15.43
C SER A 35 21.67 18.81 -16.59
N MET A 36 22.43 17.72 -16.73
CA MET A 36 22.20 16.69 -17.75
C MET A 36 20.84 16.00 -17.60
N LEU A 37 20.39 15.78 -16.35
CA LEU A 37 19.08 15.20 -16.04
C LEU A 37 17.91 16.18 -16.26
N ARG A 38 18.19 17.50 -16.32
CA ARG A 38 17.23 18.58 -16.56
C ARG A 38 17.31 19.06 -18.01
N GLN A 39 16.59 18.39 -18.91
CA GLN A 39 16.40 18.93 -20.27
C GLN A 39 15.19 19.86 -20.29
N ASN A 40 15.41 21.17 -20.47
CA ASN A 40 14.35 22.19 -20.62
C ASN A 40 13.30 22.17 -19.49
N GLY A 41 13.72 21.98 -18.23
CA GLY A 41 12.82 21.90 -17.08
C GLY A 41 12.06 20.57 -16.91
N SER A 42 12.40 19.56 -17.71
CA SER A 42 11.89 18.19 -17.59
C SER A 42 12.94 17.26 -16.98
N ILE A 43 12.50 16.37 -16.10
CA ILE A 43 13.27 15.32 -15.45
C ILE A 43 13.33 14.11 -16.38
N ALA A 44 14.53 13.71 -16.80
CA ALA A 44 14.73 12.52 -17.63
C ALA A 44 14.73 11.23 -16.79
N PHE A 45 13.84 10.28 -17.11
CA PHE A 45 13.83 8.93 -16.55
C PHE A 45 14.53 7.92 -17.45
N THR A 46 14.48 8.13 -18.77
CA THR A 46 15.24 7.42 -19.82
C THR A 46 15.54 8.41 -20.95
N ASP A 47 16.16 7.95 -22.03
CA ASP A 47 16.34 8.69 -23.28
C ASP A 47 15.01 9.14 -23.93
N ARG A 48 13.91 8.40 -23.69
CA ARG A 48 12.59 8.67 -24.28
C ARG A 48 11.50 9.03 -23.27
N LEU A 49 11.72 8.87 -21.97
CA LEU A 49 10.70 9.11 -20.94
C LEU A 49 11.11 10.25 -20.02
N TYR A 50 10.21 11.24 -19.91
CA TYR A 50 10.43 12.45 -19.14
C TYR A 50 9.23 12.76 -18.25
N PHE A 51 9.49 13.48 -17.16
CA PHE A 51 8.49 14.03 -16.25
C PHE A 51 8.66 15.54 -16.12
N THR A 52 7.57 16.30 -16.08
CA THR A 52 7.65 17.74 -15.79
C THR A 52 6.42 18.25 -15.06
N VAL A 53 6.58 19.34 -14.34
CA VAL A 53 5.49 20.08 -13.72
C VAL A 53 5.35 21.39 -14.49
N GLN A 54 4.20 21.58 -15.14
CA GLN A 54 3.95 22.76 -15.95
C GLN A 54 2.55 23.30 -15.72
N CYS A 55 2.48 24.56 -15.26
CA CYS A 55 1.25 25.28 -14.98
C CYS A 55 0.41 25.65 -16.21
N VAL A 56 0.99 25.52 -17.39
CA VAL A 56 0.38 25.85 -18.66
C VAL A 56 0.40 24.60 -19.52
N THR A 57 -0.70 24.34 -20.24
CA THR A 57 -0.76 23.23 -21.18
C THR A 57 0.43 23.30 -22.14
N PRO A 58 1.24 22.23 -22.24
CA PRO A 58 2.41 22.23 -23.11
C PRO A 58 2.00 22.50 -24.56
N LYS A 59 2.76 23.34 -25.25
CA LYS A 59 2.59 23.54 -26.70
C LYS A 59 2.96 22.25 -27.43
N THR A 60 2.29 21.97 -28.53
CA THR A 60 2.63 20.81 -29.38
C THR A 60 4.00 21.03 -30.02
N VAL A 61 4.91 20.08 -29.86
CA VAL A 61 6.25 20.09 -30.47
C VAL A 61 6.39 18.82 -31.34
N PRO A 62 6.94 18.88 -32.56
CA PRO A 62 6.92 17.73 -33.49
C PRO A 62 7.52 16.43 -32.95
N ASP A 63 8.60 16.52 -32.16
CA ASP A 63 9.39 15.41 -31.64
C ASP A 63 8.96 14.96 -30.23
N THR A 64 7.93 15.58 -29.65
CA THR A 64 7.55 15.37 -28.26
C THR A 64 6.06 15.08 -28.12
N HIS A 65 5.73 14.00 -27.42
CA HIS A 65 4.36 13.64 -27.06
C HIS A 65 4.13 13.95 -25.58
N TYR A 66 3.32 14.96 -25.29
CA TYR A 66 2.88 15.28 -23.94
C TYR A 66 1.62 14.49 -23.57
N PHE A 67 1.54 14.04 -22.32
CA PHE A 67 0.30 13.51 -21.75
C PHE A 67 0.22 13.81 -20.25
N CYS A 68 -1.01 13.93 -19.75
CA CYS A 68 -1.31 14.20 -18.35
C CYS A 68 -2.33 13.18 -17.84
N MET A 69 -2.29 12.90 -16.55
CA MET A 69 -3.20 11.97 -15.87
C MET A 69 -4.04 12.65 -14.77
N ASP A 70 -3.81 13.94 -14.52
CA ASP A 70 -4.39 14.70 -13.41
C ASP A 70 -5.92 14.65 -13.33
N ASP A 71 -6.59 14.64 -14.49
CA ASP A 71 -8.06 14.59 -14.61
C ASP A 71 -8.58 13.23 -15.09
N GLU A 72 -7.69 12.27 -15.38
CA GLU A 72 -8.04 10.92 -15.81
C GLU A 72 -8.00 9.92 -14.65
N LEU A 73 -6.99 10.01 -13.79
CA LEU A 73 -6.83 9.18 -12.61
C LEU A 73 -7.00 10.03 -11.36
N VAL A 74 -8.26 10.25 -11.00
CA VAL A 74 -8.63 11.14 -9.89
C VAL A 74 -8.78 10.33 -8.60
N TYR A 75 -8.00 10.70 -7.58
CA TYR A 75 -8.14 10.12 -6.24
C TYR A 75 -9.48 10.53 -5.61
N GLU A 76 -10.23 9.55 -5.12
CA GLU A 76 -11.49 9.81 -4.40
C GLU A 76 -11.23 9.97 -2.89
N ASN A 77 -11.19 11.22 -2.42
CA ASN A 77 -10.86 11.56 -1.03
C ASN A 77 -11.97 11.23 -0.02
N PHE A 78 -11.60 10.81 1.20
CA PHE A 78 -12.55 10.65 2.32
C PHE A 78 -12.80 12.02 2.93
N TYR A 79 -11.72 12.69 3.28
CA TYR A 79 -11.76 14.01 3.84
C TYR A 79 -10.72 14.89 3.14
N SER A 80 -9.55 15.08 3.74
CA SER A 80 -8.48 15.89 3.16
C SER A 80 -7.33 15.04 2.57
N ASP A 81 -7.41 13.72 2.70
CA ASP A 81 -6.54 12.77 1.99
C ASP A 81 -6.63 12.98 0.48
N PHE A 82 -5.49 12.92 -0.21
CA PHE A 82 -5.42 13.19 -1.64
C PHE A 82 -4.65 12.12 -2.41
N GLY A 83 -4.14 11.09 -1.74
CA GLY A 83 -3.32 10.04 -2.32
C GLY A 83 -2.68 9.14 -1.26
N PRO A 84 -1.76 8.25 -1.67
CA PRO A 84 -1.38 7.99 -3.06
C PRO A 84 -2.53 7.37 -3.87
N LEU A 85 -2.46 7.45 -5.21
CA LEU A 85 -3.39 6.75 -6.10
C LEU A 85 -3.35 5.23 -5.86
N ASN A 86 -4.49 4.58 -6.09
CA ASN A 86 -4.68 3.17 -5.77
C ASN A 86 -4.05 2.24 -6.84
N LEU A 87 -4.10 0.93 -6.57
CA LEU A 87 -3.44 -0.08 -7.39
C LEU A 87 -4.00 -0.17 -8.83
N ALA A 88 -5.32 -0.03 -9.01
CA ALA A 88 -5.93 0.00 -10.35
C ALA A 88 -5.48 1.23 -11.15
N MET A 89 -5.42 2.40 -10.51
CA MET A 89 -4.94 3.63 -11.16
C MET A 89 -3.47 3.52 -11.54
N LEU A 90 -2.62 2.96 -10.67
CA LEU A 90 -1.22 2.69 -10.99
C LEU A 90 -1.10 1.71 -12.17
N TYR A 91 -1.89 0.63 -12.18
CA TYR A 91 -1.92 -0.32 -13.30
C TYR A 91 -2.30 0.37 -14.62
N ARG A 92 -3.38 1.18 -14.62
CA ARG A 92 -3.83 1.93 -15.81
C ARG A 92 -2.75 2.88 -16.33
N TYR A 93 -2.06 3.58 -15.42
CA TYR A 93 -0.94 4.43 -15.78
C TYR A 93 0.19 3.64 -16.45
N CYS A 94 0.64 2.55 -15.81
CA CYS A 94 1.69 1.71 -16.36
C CYS A 94 1.32 1.12 -17.73
N TYR A 95 0.09 0.63 -17.87
CA TYR A 95 -0.42 0.11 -19.14
C TYR A 95 -0.41 1.17 -20.24
N LYS A 96 -0.94 2.37 -19.96
CA LYS A 96 -0.99 3.48 -20.91
C LYS A 96 0.41 3.95 -21.31
N LEU A 97 1.32 4.09 -20.36
CA LEU A 97 2.70 4.50 -20.62
C LEU A 97 3.45 3.46 -21.46
N ASN A 98 3.33 2.17 -21.12
CA ASN A 98 3.89 1.08 -21.91
C ASN A 98 3.39 1.11 -23.36
N ARG A 99 2.09 1.34 -23.57
CA ARG A 99 1.52 1.48 -24.93
C ARG A 99 2.11 2.66 -25.68
N LYS A 100 2.29 3.81 -25.04
CA LYS A 100 2.91 5.00 -25.66
C LYS A 100 4.36 4.72 -26.06
N LEU A 101 5.15 4.11 -25.19
CA LEU A 101 6.56 3.79 -25.44
C LEU A 101 6.74 2.76 -26.57
N LYS A 102 5.83 1.77 -26.67
CA LYS A 102 5.81 0.74 -27.71
C LYS A 102 5.15 1.17 -29.03
N SER A 103 4.44 2.30 -29.06
CA SER A 103 3.72 2.75 -30.25
C SER A 103 4.66 3.12 -31.39
N PHE A 104 4.49 2.50 -32.56
CA PHE A 104 5.30 2.78 -33.74
C PHE A 104 5.22 4.27 -34.17
N THR A 105 4.02 4.85 -34.09
CA THR A 105 3.76 6.28 -34.40
C THR A 105 4.48 7.26 -33.47
N MET A 106 4.97 6.79 -32.31
CA MET A 106 5.69 7.59 -31.31
C MET A 106 7.13 7.11 -31.10
N SER A 107 7.61 6.17 -31.92
CA SER A 107 8.92 5.50 -31.76
C SER A 107 10.10 6.47 -31.69
N ARG A 108 10.05 7.57 -32.46
CA ARG A 108 11.07 8.64 -32.48
C ARG A 108 10.74 9.82 -31.59
N LYS A 109 9.63 9.79 -30.84
CA LYS A 109 9.20 10.90 -29.99
C LYS A 109 9.68 10.72 -28.55
N LYS A 110 10.01 11.83 -27.90
CA LYS A 110 10.10 11.93 -26.44
C LYS A 110 8.69 11.84 -25.86
N ILE A 111 8.49 11.02 -24.84
CA ILE A 111 7.23 10.86 -24.13
C ILE A 111 7.34 11.61 -22.81
N VAL A 112 6.56 12.69 -22.66
CA VAL A 112 6.60 13.57 -21.48
C VAL A 112 5.30 13.42 -20.70
N HIS A 113 5.39 12.84 -19.51
CA HIS A 113 4.32 12.91 -18.53
C HIS A 113 4.39 14.28 -17.86
N TYR A 114 3.33 15.09 -17.93
CA TYR A 114 3.27 16.36 -17.22
C TYR A 114 2.11 16.40 -16.22
N SER A 115 2.29 17.20 -15.16
CA SER A 115 1.24 17.56 -14.19
C SER A 115 1.11 19.07 -14.08
N GLY A 116 -0.09 19.55 -13.74
CA GLY A 116 -0.43 20.98 -13.63
C GLY A 116 0.12 21.67 -12.39
N CYS A 117 -0.49 22.80 -11.99
CA CYS A 117 -0.05 23.58 -10.81
C CYS A 117 -0.47 22.99 -9.45
N ASP A 118 -1.45 22.08 -9.42
CA ASP A 118 -1.98 21.57 -8.16
C ASP A 118 -0.96 20.62 -7.52
N GLN A 119 -0.42 21.01 -6.37
CA GLN A 119 0.62 20.25 -5.66
C GLN A 119 0.17 18.84 -5.27
N LYS A 120 -1.13 18.60 -5.02
CA LYS A 120 -1.65 17.27 -4.70
C LYS A 120 -1.66 16.39 -5.95
N LYS A 121 -2.01 16.96 -7.10
CA LYS A 121 -1.93 16.28 -8.40
C LYS A 121 -0.47 16.00 -8.78
N GLN A 122 0.42 16.96 -8.56
CA GLN A 122 1.87 16.78 -8.77
C GLN A 122 2.43 15.62 -7.94
N ALA A 123 2.08 15.53 -6.65
CA ALA A 123 2.51 14.42 -5.79
C ALA A 123 2.01 13.06 -6.31
N ASN A 124 0.74 12.97 -6.74
CA ASN A 124 0.21 11.73 -7.33
C ASN A 124 0.86 11.40 -8.69
N ALA A 125 1.11 12.39 -9.55
CA ALA A 125 1.78 12.21 -10.83
C ALA A 125 3.24 11.74 -10.64
N ALA A 126 3.94 12.31 -9.66
CA ALA A 126 5.28 11.89 -9.24
C ALA A 126 5.27 10.47 -8.66
N PHE A 127 4.25 10.12 -7.86
CA PHE A 127 4.04 8.75 -7.38
C PHE A 127 3.86 7.76 -8.54
N LEU A 128 3.06 8.10 -9.56
CA LEU A 128 2.82 7.23 -10.71
C LEU A 128 4.11 6.97 -11.52
N ILE A 129 4.83 8.02 -11.91
CA ILE A 129 6.04 7.86 -12.72
C ILE A 129 7.18 7.23 -11.92
N GLY A 130 7.31 7.57 -10.63
CA GLY A 130 8.29 6.95 -9.76
C GLY A 130 8.01 5.47 -9.53
N SER A 131 6.75 5.10 -9.27
CA SER A 131 6.36 3.69 -9.13
C SER A 131 6.55 2.90 -10.44
N TYR A 132 6.26 3.52 -11.60
CA TYR A 132 6.58 2.93 -12.89
C TYR A 132 8.09 2.67 -13.05
N ALA A 133 8.93 3.59 -12.61
CA ALA A 133 10.38 3.42 -12.64
C ALA A 133 10.86 2.28 -11.72
N VAL A 134 10.27 2.10 -10.54
CA VAL A 134 10.51 0.93 -9.69
C VAL A 134 10.11 -0.37 -10.42
N ILE A 135 8.90 -0.42 -10.97
CA ILE A 135 8.30 -1.64 -11.51
C ILE A 135 8.96 -2.06 -12.84
N TYR A 136 9.09 -1.14 -13.79
CA TYR A 136 9.47 -1.44 -15.18
C TYR A 136 10.91 -1.05 -15.51
N LEU A 137 11.45 0.01 -14.91
CA LEU A 137 12.85 0.43 -15.13
C LEU A 137 13.82 -0.21 -14.12
N LYS A 138 13.30 -0.88 -13.08
CA LYS A 138 14.07 -1.56 -12.03
C LYS A 138 15.04 -0.63 -11.30
N ARG A 139 14.69 0.66 -11.18
CA ARG A 139 15.50 1.67 -10.48
C ARG A 139 15.24 1.64 -8.97
N ALA A 140 16.24 2.04 -8.19
CA ALA A 140 16.15 2.06 -6.74
C ALA A 140 15.23 3.21 -6.25
N PRO A 141 14.39 3.01 -5.23
CA PRO A 141 13.52 4.03 -4.66
C PRO A 141 14.22 5.37 -4.35
N GLU A 142 15.41 5.32 -3.76
CA GLU A 142 16.18 6.49 -3.37
C GLU A 142 16.71 7.25 -4.58
N GLU A 143 17.10 6.53 -5.63
CA GLU A 143 17.55 7.13 -6.89
C GLU A 143 16.41 7.89 -7.56
N ILE A 144 15.23 7.28 -7.63
CA ILE A 144 14.01 7.89 -8.18
C ILE A 144 13.60 9.11 -7.35
N TYR A 145 13.63 9.00 -6.03
CA TYR A 145 13.28 10.09 -5.14
C TYR A 145 14.23 11.27 -5.29
N ARG A 146 15.57 11.04 -5.28
CA ARG A 146 16.55 12.09 -5.57
C ARG A 146 16.33 12.72 -6.93
N LEU A 147 16.06 11.92 -7.96
CA LEU A 147 15.78 12.41 -9.30
C LEU A 147 14.56 13.34 -9.34
N LEU A 148 13.46 12.96 -8.68
CA LEU A 148 12.25 13.80 -8.60
C LEU A 148 12.50 15.12 -7.88
N LEU A 149 13.38 15.13 -6.87
CA LEU A 149 13.81 16.35 -6.15
C LEU A 149 14.72 17.26 -6.98
N THR A 150 15.30 16.79 -8.09
CA THR A 150 16.05 17.67 -9.00
C THR A 150 15.13 18.59 -9.80
N GLY A 151 13.82 18.29 -9.87
CA GLY A 151 12.84 19.19 -10.45
C GLY A 151 12.62 20.44 -9.60
N ASN A 152 12.05 21.48 -10.18
CA ASN A 152 11.65 22.70 -9.46
C ASN A 152 10.30 22.53 -8.70
N ALA A 153 9.91 21.30 -8.37
CA ALA A 153 8.63 20.98 -7.72
C ALA A 153 8.87 20.40 -6.33
N SER A 154 8.10 20.90 -5.36
CA SER A 154 8.02 20.33 -4.01
C SER A 154 6.74 19.52 -3.90
N TYR A 155 6.85 18.25 -3.52
CA TYR A 155 5.71 17.35 -3.43
C TYR A 155 5.22 17.26 -1.97
N PRO A 156 3.97 17.66 -1.67
CA PRO A 156 3.43 17.50 -0.32
C PRO A 156 3.35 16.02 0.05
N PRO A 157 3.66 15.65 1.31
CA PRO A 157 3.48 14.28 1.77
C PRO A 157 1.99 13.92 1.82
N PHE A 158 1.70 12.63 1.60
CA PHE A 158 0.34 12.11 1.70
C PHE A 158 -0.11 12.09 3.16
N ARG A 159 -1.32 12.57 3.40
CA ARG A 159 -1.98 12.58 4.71
C ARG A 159 -3.01 11.47 4.81
N ASP A 160 -3.50 11.22 6.02
CA ASP A 160 -4.52 10.23 6.28
C ASP A 160 -5.95 10.76 6.09
N ALA A 161 -6.92 9.85 6.26
CA ALA A 161 -8.35 10.10 6.12
C ALA A 161 -9.02 10.61 7.41
N ALA A 162 -8.27 10.95 8.47
CA ALA A 162 -8.84 11.51 9.69
C ALA A 162 -9.43 12.90 9.46
N PHE A 163 -10.40 13.23 10.31
CA PHE A 163 -10.92 14.59 10.44
C PHE A 163 -9.96 15.42 11.29
N GLY A 164 -9.65 16.64 10.83
CA GLY A 164 -8.77 17.56 11.55
C GLY A 164 -7.30 17.50 11.12
N THR A 165 -6.39 17.66 12.07
CA THR A 165 -4.95 17.78 11.85
C THR A 165 -4.31 16.42 11.57
N CYS A 166 -3.40 16.38 10.60
CA CYS A 166 -2.59 15.19 10.31
C CYS A 166 -1.29 15.25 11.11
N THR A 167 -0.96 14.18 11.84
CA THR A 167 0.25 14.11 12.69
C THR A 167 1.33 13.20 12.11
N PHE A 168 1.10 12.62 10.94
CA PHE A 168 2.03 11.71 10.26
C PHE A 168 2.09 12.09 8.78
N ASN A 169 3.30 12.17 8.23
CA ASN A 169 3.53 12.54 6.84
C ASN A 169 4.08 11.34 6.08
N LEU A 170 3.28 10.80 5.16
CA LEU A 170 3.70 9.67 4.33
C LEU A 170 4.36 10.18 3.04
N THR A 171 5.64 9.90 2.83
CA THR A 171 6.42 10.47 1.72
C THR A 171 6.30 9.65 0.44
N LEU A 172 6.75 10.23 -0.68
CA LEU A 172 6.93 9.49 -1.94
C LEU A 172 7.96 8.35 -1.78
N LEU A 173 9.01 8.56 -0.99
CA LEU A 173 10.03 7.56 -0.76
C LEU A 173 9.46 6.33 -0.05
N ASP A 174 8.61 6.53 0.97
CA ASP A 174 7.89 5.44 1.64
C ASP A 174 7.05 4.63 0.64
N CYS A 175 6.38 5.33 -0.28
CA CYS A 175 5.57 4.69 -1.33
C CYS A 175 6.43 3.88 -2.31
N PHE A 176 7.60 4.39 -2.71
CA PHE A 176 8.49 3.68 -3.63
C PHE A 176 9.11 2.43 -2.98
N PHE A 177 9.53 2.51 -1.73
CA PHE A 177 9.97 1.33 -0.98
C PHE A 177 8.84 0.32 -0.78
N ALA A 178 7.62 0.78 -0.49
CA ALA A 178 6.45 -0.09 -0.39
C ALA A 178 6.21 -0.87 -1.69
N VAL A 179 6.25 -0.20 -2.84
CA VAL A 179 6.11 -0.84 -4.16
C VAL A 179 7.27 -1.80 -4.43
N GLN A 180 8.52 -1.42 -4.12
CA GLN A 180 9.68 -2.28 -4.31
C GLN A 180 9.57 -3.57 -3.47
N LYS A 181 9.25 -3.45 -2.17
CA LYS A 181 9.07 -4.60 -1.28
C LYS A 181 7.87 -5.44 -1.66
N ALA A 182 6.79 -4.82 -2.15
CA ALA A 182 5.64 -5.55 -2.69
C ALA A 182 6.00 -6.40 -3.91
N LEU A 183 6.89 -5.93 -4.81
CA LEU A 183 7.44 -6.76 -5.89
C LEU A 183 8.32 -7.88 -5.33
N GLN A 184 9.21 -7.57 -4.38
CA GLN A 184 10.14 -8.53 -3.78
C GLN A 184 9.43 -9.68 -3.07
N TYR A 185 8.34 -9.38 -2.35
CA TYR A 185 7.57 -10.35 -1.58
C TYR A 185 6.39 -10.95 -2.36
N GLY A 186 6.24 -10.62 -3.65
CA GLY A 186 5.19 -11.16 -4.50
C GLY A 186 3.78 -10.65 -4.18
N PHE A 187 3.65 -9.52 -3.50
CA PHE A 187 2.35 -8.87 -3.28
C PHE A 187 1.84 -8.18 -4.55
N LEU A 188 2.77 -7.75 -5.40
CA LEU A 188 2.49 -7.06 -6.65
C LEU A 188 2.98 -7.86 -7.85
N ASP A 189 2.06 -8.27 -8.71
CA ASP A 189 2.35 -8.85 -10.03
C ASP A 189 1.33 -8.35 -11.06
N PHE A 190 1.72 -7.34 -11.85
CA PHE A 190 0.85 -6.78 -12.89
C PHE A 190 0.61 -7.72 -14.08
N SER A 191 1.34 -8.82 -14.22
CA SER A 191 1.01 -9.84 -15.22
C SER A 191 -0.23 -10.67 -14.82
N LYS A 192 -0.52 -10.75 -13.52
CA LYS A 192 -1.64 -11.51 -12.95
C LYS A 192 -2.73 -10.63 -12.34
N PHE A 193 -2.53 -9.31 -12.31
CA PHE A 193 -3.45 -8.38 -11.69
C PHE A 193 -4.74 -8.25 -12.51
N ASP A 194 -5.86 -8.72 -11.95
CA ASP A 194 -7.18 -8.51 -12.52
C ASP A 194 -7.76 -7.16 -12.06
N ILE A 195 -7.64 -6.16 -12.94
CA ILE A 195 -8.17 -4.83 -12.69
C ILE A 195 -9.70 -4.81 -12.59
N ASN A 196 -10.40 -5.67 -13.33
CA ASN A 196 -11.87 -5.69 -13.32
C ASN A 196 -12.36 -6.25 -11.99
N GLU A 197 -11.71 -7.30 -11.47
CA GLU A 197 -11.99 -7.83 -10.14
C GLU A 197 -11.75 -6.77 -9.06
N TYR A 198 -10.59 -6.09 -9.10
CA TYR A 198 -10.27 -5.03 -8.16
C TYR A 198 -11.31 -3.90 -8.17
N GLU A 199 -11.62 -3.35 -9.34
CA GLU A 199 -12.54 -2.22 -9.49
C GLU A 199 -14.00 -2.61 -9.25
N HIS A 200 -14.35 -3.89 -9.39
CA HIS A 200 -15.66 -4.41 -9.04
C HIS A 200 -15.82 -4.42 -7.52
N TYR A 201 -14.92 -5.10 -6.80
CA TYR A 201 -15.09 -5.36 -5.38
C TYR A 201 -14.67 -4.20 -4.45
N GLU A 202 -13.91 -3.21 -4.94
CA GLU A 202 -13.63 -1.99 -4.16
C GLU A 202 -14.90 -1.14 -3.91
N ARG A 203 -15.94 -1.34 -4.72
CA ARG A 203 -17.20 -0.61 -4.66
C ARG A 203 -18.08 -1.10 -3.52
N ALA A 204 -18.88 -0.19 -2.98
CA ALA A 204 -19.66 -0.49 -1.78
C ALA A 204 -20.78 -1.47 -2.09
N GLU A 205 -21.40 -1.32 -3.26
CA GLU A 205 -22.46 -2.20 -3.77
C GLU A 205 -22.01 -3.65 -3.95
N ASN A 206 -20.71 -3.91 -4.05
CA ASN A 206 -20.16 -5.25 -4.30
C ASN A 206 -19.40 -5.83 -3.10
N GLY A 207 -19.48 -5.20 -1.93
CA GLY A 207 -18.91 -5.73 -0.68
C GLY A 207 -17.76 -4.90 -0.08
N ASP A 208 -17.24 -3.90 -0.79
CA ASP A 208 -16.24 -2.95 -0.27
C ASP A 208 -15.00 -3.66 0.32
N PHE A 209 -14.28 -4.41 -0.51
CA PHE A 209 -13.09 -5.14 -0.08
C PHE A 209 -11.95 -5.09 -1.08
N ASN A 210 -10.73 -5.27 -0.56
CA ASN A 210 -9.51 -5.30 -1.35
C ASN A 210 -8.53 -6.31 -0.76
N TRP A 211 -7.79 -7.01 -1.62
CA TRP A 211 -6.60 -7.76 -1.21
C TRP A 211 -5.50 -6.79 -0.81
N ILE A 212 -4.90 -7.04 0.35
CA ILE A 212 -3.71 -6.32 0.83
C ILE A 212 -2.46 -7.17 0.58
N ILE A 213 -2.55 -8.46 0.84
CA ILE A 213 -1.54 -9.45 0.48
C ILE A 213 -2.28 -10.57 -0.26
N PRO A 214 -2.09 -10.76 -1.58
CA PRO A 214 -2.77 -11.78 -2.35
C PRO A 214 -2.65 -13.16 -1.69
N GLY A 215 -3.79 -13.84 -1.52
CA GLY A 215 -3.84 -15.17 -0.89
C GLY A 215 -3.58 -15.20 0.62
N LYS A 216 -3.35 -14.06 1.28
CA LYS A 216 -3.16 -14.00 2.75
C LYS A 216 -4.08 -13.04 3.47
N PHE A 217 -4.23 -11.80 3.02
CA PHE A 217 -5.06 -10.79 3.71
C PHE A 217 -6.02 -10.08 2.78
N LEU A 218 -7.31 -10.19 3.10
CA LEU A 218 -8.39 -9.40 2.55
C LEU A 218 -8.88 -8.41 3.61
N ALA A 219 -8.94 -7.12 3.27
CA ALA A 219 -9.53 -6.09 4.12
C ALA A 219 -10.90 -5.70 3.58
N PHE A 220 -11.94 -5.69 4.43
CA PHE A 220 -13.30 -5.42 3.99
C PHE A 220 -14.14 -4.60 4.98
N SER A 221 -15.23 -3.99 4.47
CA SER A 221 -16.23 -3.31 5.30
C SER A 221 -17.06 -4.30 6.11
N GLY A 222 -17.33 -3.98 7.37
CA GLY A 222 -18.03 -4.90 8.28
C GLY A 222 -19.45 -5.25 7.83
N PRO A 223 -19.81 -6.54 7.79
CA PRO A 223 -21.17 -6.98 7.49
C PRO A 223 -22.23 -6.48 8.48
N HIS A 224 -23.49 -6.60 8.08
CA HIS A 224 -24.68 -6.26 8.85
C HIS A 224 -25.62 -7.46 9.00
N PRO A 225 -26.64 -7.41 9.89
CA PRO A 225 -27.60 -8.50 10.02
C PRO A 225 -28.38 -8.79 8.74
N LYS A 226 -28.60 -7.81 7.88
CA LYS A 226 -29.36 -7.95 6.64
C LYS A 226 -28.72 -7.12 5.54
N THR A 227 -28.80 -7.63 4.31
CA THR A 227 -28.46 -6.83 3.13
C THR A 227 -29.55 -5.79 2.93
N ARG A 228 -29.18 -4.50 2.95
CA ARG A 228 -30.12 -3.38 2.79
C ARG A 228 -29.37 -2.13 2.32
N VAL A 229 -30.08 -1.22 1.68
CA VAL A 229 -29.55 0.14 1.44
C VAL A 229 -30.07 1.05 2.53
N GLU A 230 -29.16 1.71 3.25
CA GLU A 230 -29.49 2.65 4.33
C GLU A 230 -28.76 3.97 4.09
N ASN A 231 -29.52 5.07 4.00
CA ASN A 231 -28.99 6.40 3.66
C ASN A 231 -28.11 6.41 2.38
N GLY A 232 -28.49 5.61 1.39
CA GLY A 232 -27.76 5.47 0.12
C GLY A 232 -26.46 4.65 0.21
N TYR A 233 -26.12 4.06 1.36
CA TYR A 233 -25.00 3.14 1.48
C TYR A 233 -25.50 1.68 1.51
N PRO A 234 -24.96 0.79 0.66
CA PRO A 234 -25.31 -0.62 0.67
C PRO A 234 -24.63 -1.33 1.85
N HIS A 235 -25.45 -1.91 2.72
CA HIS A 235 -25.04 -2.83 3.76
C HIS A 235 -25.22 -4.26 3.27
N HIS A 236 -24.23 -5.11 3.55
CA HIS A 236 -24.20 -6.51 3.12
C HIS A 236 -24.27 -7.44 4.31
N ALA A 237 -25.08 -8.49 4.22
CA ALA A 237 -25.05 -9.59 5.16
C ALA A 237 -23.80 -10.49 4.95
N PRO A 238 -23.38 -11.28 5.94
CA PRO A 238 -22.29 -12.25 5.80
C PRO A 238 -22.33 -13.11 4.52
N GLU A 239 -23.52 -13.56 4.12
CA GLU A 239 -23.74 -14.46 2.98
C GLU A 239 -23.29 -13.86 1.65
N ALA A 240 -23.34 -12.52 1.52
CA ALA A 240 -22.89 -11.82 0.32
C ALA A 240 -21.40 -12.10 0.01
N TYR A 241 -20.62 -12.47 1.02
CA TYR A 241 -19.18 -12.72 0.88
C TYR A 241 -18.84 -14.19 0.64
N PHE A 242 -19.75 -15.13 0.90
CA PHE A 242 -19.42 -16.56 0.98
C PHE A 242 -18.84 -17.12 -0.32
N ALA A 243 -19.47 -16.80 -1.46
CA ALA A 243 -19.04 -17.31 -2.76
C ALA A 243 -17.61 -16.88 -3.07
N TYR A 244 -17.30 -15.60 -2.87
CA TYR A 244 -15.95 -15.07 -3.08
C TYR A 244 -14.96 -15.66 -2.06
N PHE A 245 -15.33 -15.71 -0.78
CA PHE A 245 -14.43 -16.19 0.28
C PHE A 245 -14.05 -17.66 0.07
N LYS A 246 -15.01 -18.52 -0.24
CA LYS A 246 -14.75 -19.94 -0.54
C LYS A 246 -13.90 -20.11 -1.79
N LYS A 247 -14.23 -19.40 -2.88
CA LYS A 247 -13.45 -19.44 -4.13
C LYS A 247 -11.98 -19.05 -3.93
N HIS A 248 -11.71 -18.09 -3.05
CA HIS A 248 -10.38 -17.56 -2.81
C HIS A 248 -9.71 -18.12 -1.54
N SER A 249 -10.15 -19.30 -1.07
CA SER A 249 -9.54 -20.03 0.05
C SER A 249 -9.40 -19.19 1.33
N ILE A 250 -10.36 -18.30 1.58
CA ILE A 250 -10.47 -17.61 2.86
C ILE A 250 -11.04 -18.61 3.87
N THR A 251 -10.31 -18.85 4.95
CA THR A 251 -10.70 -19.79 6.01
C THR A 251 -11.06 -19.09 7.30
N THR A 252 -10.47 -17.90 7.52
CA THR A 252 -10.51 -17.23 8.83
C THR A 252 -11.02 -15.80 8.69
N ILE A 253 -11.95 -15.42 9.57
CA ILE A 253 -12.54 -14.08 9.62
C ILE A 253 -12.24 -13.46 10.97
N ILE A 254 -11.72 -12.23 10.95
CA ILE A 254 -11.40 -11.48 12.17
C ILE A 254 -12.23 -10.20 12.21
N ARG A 255 -13.08 -10.09 13.23
CA ARG A 255 -13.92 -8.91 13.49
C ARG A 255 -13.29 -8.03 14.58
N LEU A 256 -13.15 -6.74 14.26
CA LEU A 256 -12.51 -5.75 15.14
C LEU A 256 -13.48 -4.70 15.73
N ASN A 257 -14.75 -4.76 15.34
CA ASN A 257 -15.80 -3.83 15.78
C ASN A 257 -16.86 -4.52 16.66
N LYS A 258 -17.80 -3.71 17.19
CA LYS A 258 -18.95 -4.21 17.95
C LYS A 258 -19.67 -5.31 17.15
N LYS A 259 -20.31 -6.25 17.84
CA LYS A 259 -20.99 -7.40 17.23
C LYS A 259 -22.28 -6.96 16.53
N ILE A 260 -22.14 -6.46 15.30
CA ILE A 260 -23.26 -6.00 14.47
C ILE A 260 -23.97 -7.17 13.77
N TYR A 261 -23.39 -8.36 13.71
CA TYR A 261 -24.01 -9.56 13.15
C TYR A 261 -23.62 -10.80 13.99
N ASP A 262 -24.36 -11.91 13.87
CA ASP A 262 -24.00 -13.15 14.57
C ASP A 262 -22.84 -13.89 13.85
N ALA A 263 -21.78 -14.20 14.59
CA ALA A 263 -20.62 -14.96 14.10
C ALA A 263 -20.99 -16.38 13.63
N LYS A 264 -22.09 -16.94 14.14
CA LYS A 264 -22.63 -18.24 13.69
C LYS A 264 -22.88 -18.30 12.19
N ARG A 265 -23.27 -17.18 11.60
CA ARG A 265 -23.51 -17.09 10.14
C ARG A 265 -22.28 -17.44 9.31
N PHE A 266 -21.08 -17.20 9.82
CA PHE A 266 -19.84 -17.63 9.16
C PHE A 266 -19.40 -19.03 9.60
N THR A 267 -19.48 -19.33 10.91
CA THR A 267 -19.01 -20.62 11.45
C THR A 267 -19.86 -21.81 11.01
N ASP A 268 -21.17 -21.64 10.88
CA ASP A 268 -22.11 -22.68 10.41
C ASP A 268 -21.83 -23.12 8.96
N VAL A 269 -21.10 -22.30 8.18
CA VAL A 269 -20.72 -22.61 6.80
C VAL A 269 -19.22 -22.89 6.62
N GLY A 270 -18.50 -23.11 7.73
CA GLY A 270 -17.14 -23.63 7.75
C GLY A 270 -16.01 -22.61 7.83
N PHE A 271 -16.30 -21.32 8.12
CA PHE A 271 -15.24 -20.34 8.38
C PHE A 271 -14.91 -20.28 9.87
N GLU A 272 -13.64 -20.13 10.23
CA GLU A 272 -13.27 -19.73 11.58
C GLU A 272 -13.59 -18.24 11.79
N HIS A 273 -14.08 -17.89 12.99
CA HIS A 273 -14.43 -16.51 13.31
C HIS A 273 -13.85 -16.10 14.66
N TYR A 274 -13.16 -14.95 14.68
CA TYR A 274 -12.52 -14.41 15.87
C TYR A 274 -12.94 -12.96 16.11
N ASP A 275 -13.34 -12.69 17.35
CA ASP A 275 -13.62 -11.34 17.84
C ASP A 275 -12.38 -10.76 18.56
N LEU A 276 -11.81 -9.69 18.01
CA LEU A 276 -10.71 -8.92 18.58
C LEU A 276 -11.11 -7.43 18.68
N PHE A 277 -12.15 -7.16 19.46
CA PHE A 277 -12.72 -5.83 19.58
C PHE A 277 -11.74 -4.81 20.19
N PHE A 278 -11.70 -3.62 19.60
CA PHE A 278 -11.22 -2.40 20.24
C PHE A 278 -11.96 -1.17 19.68
N VAL A 279 -11.96 -0.09 20.47
CA VAL A 279 -12.74 1.13 20.22
C VAL A 279 -12.44 1.75 18.86
N ASP A 280 -13.46 2.33 18.21
CA ASP A 280 -13.28 2.97 16.91
C ASP A 280 -12.38 4.22 17.01
N GLY A 281 -11.42 4.36 16.09
CA GLY A 281 -10.43 5.44 16.11
C GLY A 281 -9.32 5.30 17.16
N SER A 282 -9.36 4.30 18.05
CA SER A 282 -8.28 4.03 19.02
C SER A 282 -7.19 3.13 18.44
N THR A 283 -6.20 2.78 19.27
CA THR A 283 -5.10 1.85 18.96
C THR A 283 -5.28 0.54 19.70
N PRO A 284 -4.90 -0.62 19.12
CA PRO A 284 -5.03 -1.91 19.78
C PRO A 284 -4.03 -2.05 20.94
N SER A 285 -4.38 -2.85 21.95
CA SER A 285 -3.45 -3.24 23.01
C SER A 285 -2.45 -4.28 22.51
N ASP A 286 -1.34 -4.48 23.25
CA ASP A 286 -0.38 -5.53 22.90
C ASP A 286 -0.98 -6.94 22.95
N ALA A 287 -1.94 -7.19 23.84
CA ALA A 287 -2.67 -8.44 23.89
C ALA A 287 -3.45 -8.69 22.59
N ILE A 288 -4.12 -7.67 22.04
CA ILE A 288 -4.85 -7.76 20.77
C ILE A 288 -3.87 -8.00 19.62
N VAL A 289 -2.75 -7.26 19.56
CA VAL A 289 -1.73 -7.44 18.52
C VAL A 289 -1.17 -8.87 18.56
N ASN A 290 -0.77 -9.35 19.72
CA ASN A 290 -0.20 -10.69 19.87
C ASN A 290 -1.21 -11.78 19.51
N LYS A 291 -2.48 -11.64 19.93
CA LYS A 291 -3.56 -12.58 19.57
C LYS A 291 -3.85 -12.57 18.07
N PHE A 292 -3.88 -11.39 17.44
CA PHE A 292 -4.04 -11.25 16.00
C PHE A 292 -2.92 -11.96 15.23
N LEU A 293 -1.66 -11.70 15.60
CA LEU A 293 -0.50 -12.33 14.96
C LEU A 293 -0.55 -13.85 15.11
N ASN A 294 -0.85 -14.35 16.31
CA ASN A 294 -0.97 -15.79 16.56
C ASN A 294 -2.06 -16.44 15.69
N ILE A 295 -3.24 -15.83 15.57
CA ILE A 295 -4.31 -16.34 14.69
C ILE A 295 -3.81 -16.36 13.23
N CYS A 296 -3.17 -15.28 12.77
CA CYS A 296 -2.72 -15.17 11.39
C CYS A 296 -1.59 -16.13 11.02
N GLU A 297 -0.72 -16.45 11.99
CA GLU A 297 0.39 -17.40 11.83
C GLU A 297 -0.09 -18.86 11.74
N ASN A 298 -1.22 -19.19 12.37
CA ASN A 298 -1.77 -20.55 12.40
C ASN A 298 -2.95 -20.77 11.43
N ALA A 299 -3.45 -19.71 10.78
CA ALA A 299 -4.52 -19.85 9.80
C ALA A 299 -4.06 -20.65 8.56
N GLU A 300 -4.81 -21.70 8.21
CA GLU A 300 -4.51 -22.59 7.08
C GLU A 300 -4.66 -21.90 5.71
N GLY A 301 -5.60 -20.96 5.60
CA GLY A 301 -5.88 -20.22 4.38
C GLY A 301 -5.72 -18.71 4.51
N ALA A 302 -6.38 -18.00 3.61
CA ALA A 302 -6.44 -16.54 3.62
C ALA A 302 -7.34 -16.03 4.76
N ILE A 303 -7.03 -14.83 5.23
CA ILE A 303 -7.70 -14.20 6.37
C ILE A 303 -8.44 -12.95 5.89
N ALA A 304 -9.73 -12.88 6.17
CA ALA A 304 -10.54 -11.69 5.95
C ALA A 304 -10.68 -10.88 7.26
N VAL A 305 -10.19 -9.65 7.26
CA VAL A 305 -10.20 -8.78 8.44
C VAL A 305 -11.12 -7.60 8.20
N HIS A 306 -12.04 -7.34 9.14
CA HIS A 306 -12.90 -6.17 9.06
C HIS A 306 -13.05 -5.44 10.39
N CYS A 307 -13.39 -4.16 10.28
CA CYS A 307 -13.91 -3.36 11.37
C CYS A 307 -15.26 -2.80 10.94
N LYS A 308 -15.50 -1.50 11.12
CA LYS A 308 -16.65 -0.81 10.52
C LYS A 308 -16.39 -0.51 9.04
N ALA A 309 -15.55 0.45 8.70
CA ALA A 309 -15.23 0.76 7.31
C ALA A 309 -14.15 -0.17 6.68
N GLY A 310 -13.50 -1.01 7.47
CA GLY A 310 -12.38 -1.83 6.99
C GLY A 310 -11.12 -1.03 6.66
N LEU A 311 -10.88 0.10 7.34
CA LEU A 311 -9.80 1.05 7.01
C LEU A 311 -8.81 1.23 8.17
N GLY A 312 -9.23 1.89 9.25
CA GLY A 312 -8.37 2.21 10.40
C GLY A 312 -7.87 0.96 11.12
N ARG A 313 -8.69 0.42 12.03
CA ARG A 313 -8.39 -0.78 12.85
C ARG A 313 -7.87 -1.97 12.03
N THR A 314 -8.53 -2.24 10.90
CA THR A 314 -8.16 -3.31 9.96
C THR A 314 -6.75 -3.10 9.41
N GLY A 315 -6.48 -1.92 8.86
CA GLY A 315 -5.16 -1.59 8.32
C GLY A 315 -4.07 -1.64 9.39
N THR A 316 -4.37 -1.20 10.62
CA THR A 316 -3.40 -1.21 11.73
C THR A 316 -2.92 -2.62 12.04
N LEU A 317 -3.82 -3.59 12.21
CA LEU A 317 -3.41 -4.95 12.55
C LEU A 317 -2.73 -5.67 11.37
N ILE A 318 -3.20 -5.47 10.13
CA ILE A 318 -2.51 -6.01 8.95
C ILE A 318 -1.10 -5.41 8.82
N ALA A 319 -0.92 -4.11 9.09
CA ALA A 319 0.39 -3.48 9.10
C ALA A 319 1.32 -4.08 10.17
N CYS A 320 0.80 -4.43 11.36
CA CYS A 320 1.60 -5.14 12.36
C CYS A 320 2.14 -6.47 11.83
N TYR A 321 1.32 -7.24 11.10
CA TYR A 321 1.77 -8.47 10.44
C TYR A 321 2.84 -8.18 9.38
N MET A 322 2.63 -7.15 8.54
CA MET A 322 3.59 -6.77 7.51
C MET A 322 4.96 -6.41 8.10
N MET A 323 4.99 -5.57 9.14
CA MET A 323 6.24 -5.22 9.82
C MET A 323 6.92 -6.44 10.43
N LYS A 324 6.16 -7.32 11.11
CA LYS A 324 6.74 -8.53 11.73
C LYS A 324 7.29 -9.50 10.70
N HIS A 325 6.50 -9.91 9.72
CA HIS A 325 6.85 -11.02 8.83
C HIS A 325 7.71 -10.60 7.63
N TYR A 326 7.55 -9.36 7.16
CA TYR A 326 8.22 -8.85 5.96
C TYR A 326 9.21 -7.71 6.24
N ARG A 327 9.40 -7.33 7.52
CA ARG A 327 10.37 -6.31 7.93
C ARG A 327 10.23 -5.00 7.13
N MET A 328 8.97 -4.65 6.85
CA MET A 328 8.60 -3.36 6.30
C MET A 328 8.60 -2.33 7.42
N THR A 329 8.91 -1.07 7.13
CA THR A 329 8.71 0.03 8.07
C THR A 329 7.22 0.32 8.24
N ALA A 330 6.86 1.09 9.26
CA ALA A 330 5.51 1.60 9.46
C ALA A 330 5.07 2.43 8.25
N GLY A 331 5.94 3.32 7.75
CA GLY A 331 5.68 4.14 6.56
C GLY A 331 5.40 3.29 5.32
N GLU A 332 6.27 2.33 5.02
CA GLU A 332 6.10 1.42 3.88
C GLU A 332 4.82 0.57 3.99
N SER A 333 4.53 0.06 5.20
CA SER A 333 3.33 -0.75 5.45
C SER A 333 2.07 0.09 5.25
N ILE A 334 2.02 1.31 5.79
CA ILE A 334 0.91 2.25 5.60
C ILE A 334 0.75 2.58 4.12
N ALA A 335 1.85 2.88 3.41
CA ALA A 335 1.81 3.18 1.98
C ALA A 335 1.23 2.02 1.18
N TRP A 336 1.73 0.79 1.37
CA TRP A 336 1.24 -0.38 0.63
C TRP A 336 -0.25 -0.63 0.87
N ILE A 337 -0.70 -0.58 2.13
CA ILE A 337 -2.10 -0.78 2.46
C ILE A 337 -2.96 0.32 1.83
N ARG A 338 -2.50 1.58 1.80
CA ARG A 338 -3.23 2.69 1.13
C ARG A 338 -3.27 2.56 -0.38
N ILE A 339 -2.21 2.05 -1.02
CA ILE A 339 -2.18 1.74 -2.45
C ILE A 339 -3.22 0.65 -2.76
N CYS A 340 -3.33 -0.38 -1.91
CA CYS A 340 -4.31 -1.46 -2.10
C CYS A 340 -5.75 -1.04 -1.71
N ARG A 341 -5.89 -0.23 -0.66
CA ARG A 341 -7.15 0.19 -0.06
C ARG A 341 -7.03 1.61 0.52
N PRO A 342 -7.35 2.64 -0.27
CA PRO A 342 -7.22 4.05 0.13
C PRO A 342 -7.89 4.38 1.47
N GLY A 343 -7.28 5.30 2.23
CA GLY A 343 -7.77 5.76 3.54
C GLY A 343 -7.46 4.85 4.73
N SER A 344 -6.74 3.75 4.53
CA SER A 344 -6.35 2.83 5.61
C SER A 344 -5.33 3.42 6.59
N VAL A 345 -5.39 2.96 7.85
CA VAL A 345 -4.61 3.44 9.02
C VAL A 345 -4.84 4.93 9.30
N ILE A 346 -5.59 5.23 10.37
CA ILE A 346 -6.19 6.56 10.57
C ILE A 346 -5.78 7.19 11.91
N GLY A 347 -5.39 8.45 11.86
CA GLY A 347 -5.07 9.30 12.99
C GLY A 347 -3.97 8.69 13.88
N PRO A 348 -4.23 8.50 15.20
CA PRO A 348 -3.24 8.02 16.16
C PRO A 348 -2.70 6.60 15.86
N GLN A 349 -3.41 5.82 15.04
CA GLN A 349 -2.96 4.50 14.60
C GLN A 349 -1.65 4.56 13.80
N GLN A 350 -1.37 5.67 13.12
CA GLN A 350 -0.12 5.83 12.37
C GLN A 350 1.08 5.87 13.32
N GLN A 351 1.01 6.71 14.36
CA GLN A 351 2.08 6.82 15.36
C GLN A 351 2.22 5.52 16.17
N PHE A 352 1.12 4.83 16.43
CA PHE A 352 1.16 3.51 17.05
C PHE A 352 2.04 2.53 16.27
N LEU A 353 1.91 2.47 14.94
CA LEU A 353 2.71 1.57 14.11
C LEU A 353 4.20 1.95 14.16
N VAL A 354 4.54 3.24 14.10
CA VAL A 354 5.91 3.73 14.26
C VAL A 354 6.49 3.26 15.60
N ASN A 355 5.72 3.38 16.68
CA ASN A 355 6.17 2.96 18.01
C ASN A 355 6.31 1.43 18.15
N LYS A 356 5.57 0.64 17.36
CA LYS A 356 5.61 -0.83 17.39
C LYS A 356 6.64 -1.44 16.46
N GLU A 357 7.11 -0.71 15.46
CA GLU A 357 8.05 -1.19 14.44
C GLU A 357 9.28 -1.90 15.04
N PRO A 358 10.03 -1.35 16.02
CA PRO A 358 11.23 -2.01 16.54
C PRO A 358 10.90 -3.36 17.19
N ARG A 359 9.82 -3.43 17.99
CA ARG A 359 9.38 -4.66 18.66
C ARG A 359 9.00 -5.72 17.64
N LEU A 360 8.18 -5.35 16.66
CA LEU A 360 7.66 -6.28 15.65
C LEU A 360 8.77 -6.81 14.74
N TRP A 361 9.77 -5.98 14.40
CA TRP A 361 10.93 -6.45 13.66
C TRP A 361 11.73 -7.50 14.42
N VAL A 362 12.02 -7.26 15.70
CA VAL A 362 12.74 -8.21 16.56
C VAL A 362 11.96 -9.52 16.69
N GLU A 363 10.66 -9.45 16.99
CA GLU A 363 9.80 -10.63 17.06
C GLU A 363 9.75 -11.39 15.73
N GLY A 364 9.76 -10.66 14.61
CA GLY A 364 9.85 -11.20 13.26
C GLY A 364 11.16 -11.92 12.97
N ASP A 365 12.28 -11.35 13.39
CA ASP A 365 13.60 -11.96 13.25
C ASP A 365 13.69 -13.26 14.06
N ILE A 366 13.18 -13.26 15.29
CA ILE A 366 13.07 -14.47 16.13
C ILE A 366 12.17 -15.52 15.46
N TYR A 367 11.01 -15.11 14.94
CA TYR A 367 10.07 -16.01 14.28
C TYR A 367 10.70 -16.69 13.05
N ARG A 368 11.31 -15.90 12.15
CA ARG A 368 11.98 -16.44 10.95
C ARG A 368 13.16 -17.34 11.30
N LYS A 369 13.91 -17.05 12.38
CA LYS A 369 14.98 -17.91 12.88
C LYS A 369 14.45 -19.27 13.34
N LYS A 370 13.38 -19.29 14.15
CA LYS A 370 12.74 -20.54 14.61
C LYS A 370 12.22 -21.39 13.46
N LEU A 371 11.60 -20.79 12.44
CA LEU A 371 11.14 -21.53 11.27
C LEU A 371 12.29 -22.16 10.48
N LYS A 372 13.41 -21.45 10.31
CA LYS A 372 14.61 -22.02 9.66
C LYS A 372 15.18 -23.20 10.45
N GLU A 373 15.23 -23.08 11.77
CA GLU A 373 15.70 -24.16 12.65
C GLU A 373 14.78 -25.38 12.63
N GLN A 374 13.46 -25.19 12.64
CA GLN A 374 12.47 -26.28 12.52
C GLN A 374 12.53 -26.94 11.14
N GLY A 375 12.62 -26.15 10.07
CA GLY A 375 12.77 -26.67 8.71
C GLY A 375 14.06 -27.47 8.53
N ASN A 376 15.17 -27.03 9.13
CA ASN A 376 16.43 -27.78 9.14
C ASN A 376 16.30 -29.06 9.97
N LYS A 377 15.65 -29.03 11.15
CA LYS A 377 15.39 -30.25 11.94
C LYS A 377 14.53 -31.25 11.17
N HIS A 378 13.48 -30.81 10.48
CA HIS A 378 12.66 -31.68 9.63
C HIS A 378 13.45 -32.25 8.45
N LYS A 379 14.28 -31.45 7.77
CA LYS A 379 15.16 -31.95 6.71
C LYS A 379 16.14 -32.99 7.23
N THR A 380 16.80 -32.72 8.37
CA THR A 380 17.71 -33.67 9.01
C THR A 380 17.00 -34.93 9.45
N ALA A 381 15.78 -34.83 10.01
CA ALA A 381 14.97 -35.99 10.40
C ALA A 381 14.55 -36.82 9.17
N VAL A 382 14.14 -36.18 8.07
CA VAL A 382 13.83 -36.88 6.80
C VAL A 382 15.08 -37.54 6.22
N THR A 383 16.25 -36.88 6.23
CA THR A 383 17.52 -37.49 5.81
C THR A 383 17.88 -38.69 6.69
N LEU A 384 17.69 -38.59 8.01
CA LEU A 384 17.93 -39.70 8.95
C LEU A 384 16.97 -40.87 8.73
N ILE A 385 15.69 -40.61 8.44
CA ILE A 385 14.70 -41.63 8.08
C ILE A 385 15.09 -42.31 6.76
N LEU A 386 15.50 -41.55 5.73
CA LEU A 386 15.91 -42.10 4.44
C LEU A 386 17.19 -42.95 4.53
N SER A 387 18.08 -42.68 5.50
CA SER A 387 19.26 -43.50 5.79
C SER A 387 18.99 -44.68 6.75
N GLY A 388 17.80 -44.74 7.35
CA GLY A 388 17.45 -45.67 8.42
C GLY A 388 16.22 -46.53 8.11
N VAL A 389 15.96 -46.82 6.82
CA VAL A 389 14.93 -47.79 6.44
C VAL A 389 15.54 -49.20 6.54
N ASP A 390 15.60 -49.70 7.77
CA ASP A 390 15.30 -51.09 8.13
C ASP A 390 14.86 -51.09 9.60
N ASP A 391 13.71 -51.71 9.85
CA ASP A 391 13.07 -52.03 11.14
C ASP A 391 12.17 -50.99 11.86
N ILE A 392 10.83 -51.18 11.67
CA ILE A 392 9.75 -51.33 12.70
C ILE A 392 9.47 -50.11 13.63
N SER A 393 8.26 -49.72 14.09
CA SER A 393 6.82 -50.02 13.93
C SER A 393 6.02 -48.83 14.51
N ILE A 394 4.72 -48.78 14.24
CA ILE A 394 3.78 -47.73 14.65
C ILE A 394 3.26 -47.99 16.07
N SER A 395 3.33 -46.99 16.95
CA SER A 395 2.50 -46.92 18.17
C SER A 395 1.91 -45.51 18.35
N ASP A 396 0.58 -45.50 18.42
CA ASP A 396 -0.31 -44.35 18.54
C ASP A 396 -0.38 -43.84 19.99
N HIS A 397 -0.28 -42.54 20.22
CA HIS A 397 -0.57 -41.94 21.52
C HIS A 397 -1.29 -40.59 21.38
N GLN A 398 -2.55 -40.63 21.80
CA GLN A 398 -3.46 -39.51 21.96
C GLN A 398 -2.93 -38.49 22.97
N ASN A 399 -3.00 -37.19 22.63
CA ASN A 399 -2.78 -36.12 23.58
C ASN A 399 -4.00 -35.19 23.65
N LYS A 400 -4.66 -35.17 24.81
CA LYS A 400 -5.81 -34.31 25.15
C LYS A 400 -5.31 -32.91 25.50
N MET A 401 -5.74 -31.89 24.76
CA MET A 401 -5.59 -30.49 25.16
C MET A 401 -6.87 -29.98 25.84
N SER A 402 -6.72 -29.50 27.07
CA SER A 402 -7.73 -28.76 27.83
C SER A 402 -7.84 -27.31 27.33
N ARG A 403 -9.07 -26.89 26.96
CA ARG A 403 -9.42 -25.49 26.72
C ARG A 403 -9.57 -24.76 28.06
N LYS A 404 -8.93 -23.59 28.20
CA LYS A 404 -9.33 -22.56 29.17
C LYS A 404 -9.83 -21.35 28.40
N GLU A 405 -11.09 -21.01 28.65
CA GLU A 405 -11.74 -19.77 28.25
C GLU A 405 -11.32 -18.69 29.24
N ASP A 406 -10.89 -17.53 28.74
CA ASP A 406 -10.90 -16.28 29.51
C ASP A 406 -11.63 -15.24 28.66
N THR A 407 -12.82 -14.90 29.15
CA THR A 407 -13.79 -13.97 28.59
C THR A 407 -13.86 -12.74 29.48
N GLU A 408 -14.01 -11.58 28.84
CA GLU A 408 -14.50 -10.30 29.37
C GLU A 408 -13.57 -9.39 30.19
N LEU A 409 -13.37 -8.17 29.65
CA LEU A 409 -13.45 -6.91 30.39
C LEU A 409 -13.45 -5.74 29.40
N TYR A 410 -14.61 -5.44 28.81
CA TYR A 410 -14.99 -4.09 28.36
C TYR A 410 -16.51 -4.01 28.37
N SER A 411 -17.07 -3.48 29.47
CA SER A 411 -18.46 -3.05 29.55
C SER A 411 -18.63 -1.79 28.71
N ASP A 412 -19.65 -1.76 27.86
CA ASP A 412 -19.82 -0.78 26.78
C ASP A 412 -21.24 -0.20 26.86
N GLU A 413 -21.54 0.58 27.91
CA GLU A 413 -22.84 1.26 28.08
C GLU A 413 -22.89 2.71 27.54
N ASP A 414 -21.77 3.30 27.11
CA ASP A 414 -21.71 4.78 26.90
C ASP A 414 -21.78 5.29 25.44
N ASP A 415 -22.08 4.45 24.44
CA ASP A 415 -21.97 4.89 23.02
C ASP A 415 -23.20 4.57 22.15
N VAL A 416 -24.39 4.49 22.77
CA VAL A 416 -25.66 4.40 22.03
C VAL A 416 -26.06 5.80 21.55
N GLY A 417 -25.63 6.18 20.34
CA GLY A 417 -26.17 7.35 19.62
C GLY A 417 -25.16 8.36 19.08
N ARG A 418 -23.86 8.22 19.32
CA ARG A 418 -22.83 9.10 18.72
C ARG A 418 -22.29 8.54 17.41
N LEU A 419 -22.09 9.44 16.44
CA LEU A 419 -21.58 9.09 15.10
C LEU A 419 -20.09 8.74 15.15
N THR A 420 -19.74 7.48 14.90
CA THR A 420 -18.35 6.98 14.96
C THR A 420 -17.51 7.43 13.77
N GLN A 421 -16.17 7.29 13.84
CA GLN A 421 -15.28 7.58 12.71
C GLN A 421 -15.62 6.67 11.51
N GLY A 422 -15.89 5.39 11.75
CA GLY A 422 -16.31 4.43 10.75
C GLY A 422 -17.63 4.76 10.06
N ASP A 423 -18.60 5.34 10.79
CA ASP A 423 -19.86 5.83 10.19
C ASP A 423 -19.61 6.95 9.18
N LYS A 424 -18.81 7.94 9.59
CA LYS A 424 -18.48 9.09 8.73
C LYS A 424 -17.79 8.64 7.44
N LEU A 425 -16.84 7.69 7.53
CA LEU A 425 -16.12 7.15 6.37
C LEU A 425 -17.04 6.42 5.40
N ARG A 426 -17.97 5.60 5.88
CA ARG A 426 -18.97 4.92 5.03
C ARG A 426 -19.88 5.93 4.33
N ALA A 427 -20.38 6.93 5.05
CA ALA A 427 -21.22 7.99 4.49
C ALA A 427 -20.50 8.78 3.39
N LEU A 428 -19.21 9.08 3.58
CA LEU A 428 -18.38 9.74 2.57
C LEU A 428 -18.16 8.85 1.34
N LYS A 429 -17.96 7.55 1.55
CA LYS A 429 -17.79 6.58 0.45
C LYS A 429 -19.06 6.44 -0.41
N SER A 430 -20.25 6.41 0.20
CA SER A 430 -21.55 6.42 -0.51
C SER A 430 -21.67 7.61 -1.48
N LYS A 431 -21.30 8.81 -1.03
CA LYS A 431 -21.43 10.05 -1.82
C LYS A 431 -20.54 10.08 -3.07
N ARG A 432 -19.43 9.32 -3.09
CA ARG A 432 -18.54 9.24 -4.25
C ARG A 432 -19.15 8.43 -5.39
N GLN A 433 -19.76 7.29 -5.06
CA GLN A 433 -20.29 6.38 -6.08
C GLN A 433 -21.45 7.00 -6.86
N ALA A 434 -22.31 7.79 -6.20
CA ALA A 434 -23.35 8.59 -6.87
C ALA A 434 -22.77 9.53 -7.94
N ARG A 435 -21.54 10.04 -7.76
CA ARG A 435 -20.84 10.88 -8.75
C ARG A 435 -20.19 10.06 -9.86
N SER A 436 -19.69 8.86 -9.58
CA SER A 436 -19.08 7.97 -10.59
C SER A 436 -20.10 7.43 -11.59
N ILE A 437 -21.35 7.17 -11.15
CA ILE A 437 -22.45 6.69 -12.02
C ILE A 437 -22.91 7.80 -12.97
N ALA A 438 -22.77 9.06 -12.59
CA ALA A 438 -23.07 10.22 -13.45
C ALA A 438 -21.95 10.58 -14.44
N SER A 439 -20.81 9.85 -14.43
CA SER A 439 -19.70 10.07 -15.36
C SER A 439 -19.91 9.31 -16.68
N PRO A 440 -19.82 9.95 -17.86
CA PRO A 440 -19.98 9.31 -19.17
C PRO A 440 -18.98 8.17 -19.45
N LEU A 441 -17.90 8.08 -18.65
CA LEU A 441 -16.77 7.18 -18.88
C LEU A 441 -17.08 5.70 -18.59
N SER A 442 -18.08 5.39 -17.75
CA SER A 442 -18.50 4.01 -17.50
C SER A 442 -19.16 3.36 -18.73
N ALA A 443 -19.84 4.15 -19.55
CA ALA A 443 -20.53 3.68 -20.77
C ALA A 443 -19.58 3.41 -21.95
N PHE A 444 -18.46 4.14 -22.04
CA PHE A 444 -17.51 3.97 -23.14
C PHE A 444 -16.73 2.65 -23.06
N TYR A 445 -16.41 2.17 -21.86
CA TYR A 445 -15.64 0.92 -21.68
C TYR A 445 -16.49 -0.35 -21.82
N TYR A 446 -17.78 -0.31 -21.46
CA TYR A 446 -18.69 -1.44 -21.67
C TYR A 446 -18.87 -1.83 -23.15
N ARG A 447 -18.63 -0.88 -24.07
CA ARG A 447 -18.81 -1.09 -25.51
C ARG A 447 -17.56 -1.65 -26.21
N TYR A 448 -16.37 -1.50 -25.63
CA TYR A 448 -15.09 -1.88 -26.25
C TYR A 448 -14.49 -3.21 -25.75
N SER A 449 -15.05 -3.81 -24.69
CA SER A 449 -14.66 -5.15 -24.21
C SER A 449 -15.30 -6.31 -24.99
N ARG A 450 -16.15 -6.01 -25.99
CA ARG A 450 -16.65 -6.98 -26.96
C ARG A 450 -16.01 -6.74 -28.33
N THR A 451 -14.81 -7.27 -28.53
CA THR A 451 -14.35 -7.65 -29.89
C THR A 451 -14.52 -9.16 -30.07
N PRO A 452 -15.00 -9.63 -31.23
CA PRO A 452 -15.31 -11.03 -31.47
C PRO A 452 -14.03 -11.86 -31.55
N LYS A 453 -14.07 -13.06 -30.96
CA LYS A 453 -13.01 -14.07 -31.11
C LYS A 453 -12.84 -14.38 -32.60
N TYR A 454 -11.59 -14.36 -33.06
CA TYR A 454 -11.19 -14.79 -34.39
C TYR A 454 -11.73 -16.20 -34.69
N GLN A 455 -12.46 -16.31 -35.80
CA GLN A 455 -12.79 -17.57 -36.45
C GLN A 455 -11.50 -18.14 -37.04
N THR A 456 -11.08 -19.31 -36.55
CA THR A 456 -10.06 -20.15 -37.20
C THR A 456 -10.63 -20.65 -38.53
N VAL A 457 -10.02 -20.21 -39.63
CA VAL A 457 -10.23 -20.80 -40.95
C VAL A 457 -9.26 -21.98 -41.05
N GLU A 458 -9.80 -23.20 -41.02
CA GLU A 458 -9.06 -24.40 -41.41
C GLU A 458 -8.81 -24.33 -42.92
N VAL A 459 -7.53 -24.33 -43.31
CA VAL A 459 -7.11 -24.58 -44.68
C VAL A 459 -6.82 -26.07 -44.78
N ASN A 460 -7.76 -26.82 -45.39
CA ASN A 460 -7.53 -28.20 -45.79
C ASN A 460 -6.48 -28.21 -46.92
N MET A 461 -5.34 -28.84 -46.66
CA MET A 461 -4.49 -29.39 -47.69
C MET A 461 -4.97 -30.81 -47.99
N MET A 462 -5.47 -31.03 -49.21
CA MET A 462 -5.38 -32.30 -49.94
C MET A 462 -5.76 -32.04 -51.41
N ASP A 463 -4.84 -32.49 -52.26
CA ASP A 463 -4.81 -32.58 -53.74
C ASP A 463 -4.80 -31.31 -54.60
#